data_AF-A0A396GTP9-F1
#
_entry.id   AF-A0A396GTP9-F1
#
_cell.length_a   1.000
_cell.length_b   1.000
_cell.length_c   1.000
_cell.angle_alpha   90.00
_cell.angle_beta   90.00
_cell.angle_gamma   90.00
#
_symmetry.space_group_name_H-M   'P 1'
#
loop_
_entity.id
_entity.type
_entity.pdbx_description
1 polymer ?
#
loop_
_entity_poly.entity_id
_entity_poly.type
_entity_poly.pdbx_seq_one_letter_code
_entity_poly.pdbx_strand_id
1 'polypeptide(L)'
;MEPKFVISGSGSINGILCLINYSQSNTIVVLWNPTTQEFKVIPTSSFEFVPHMDVDILRHGFGYDCVTNDYKIIRQVVCCQKLDIDVLSLGNIDDDQFWEIYSLHSNSWRKLEYDIPLNHKDNGVLLDGMVHWWNESDDVDDEAYLLSFDLSTEEFVTTVAPLEDGSLDLEFVLSDLMVLNGSLALISNYPNLGAFQISILAEFGVKESWFKSSFFGLYLSLCILLEQEGKGIYSLRKKMDN
;
A
#
# COMPACT_ATOMS: atom_id res chain seq x y z
N MET A 1 -6.66 -25.96 8.17
CA MET A 1 -6.74 -24.49 8.30
C MET A 1 -7.58 -24.00 7.14
N GLU A 2 -8.58 -23.16 7.38
CA GLU A 2 -9.33 -22.51 6.31
C GLU A 2 -8.47 -21.39 5.68
N PRO A 3 -8.50 -21.21 4.35
CA PRO A 3 -7.76 -20.14 3.70
C PRO A 3 -8.32 -18.78 4.12
N LYS A 4 -7.48 -17.92 4.71
CA LYS A 4 -7.82 -16.54 5.04
C LYS A 4 -7.48 -15.60 3.87
N PHE A 5 -8.51 -15.02 3.26
CA PHE A 5 -8.33 -13.97 2.25
C PHE A 5 -8.45 -12.59 2.90
N VAL A 6 -7.66 -11.64 2.44
CA VAL A 6 -7.80 -10.21 2.73
C VAL A 6 -8.22 -9.48 1.45
N ILE A 7 -8.95 -8.36 1.61
CA ILE A 7 -9.27 -7.48 0.48
C ILE A 7 -8.04 -6.61 0.21
N SER A 8 -7.63 -6.58 -1.06
CA SER A 8 -6.57 -5.70 -1.55
C SER A 8 -7.10 -4.29 -1.79
N GLY A 9 -6.41 -3.30 -1.24
CA GLY A 9 -6.74 -1.88 -1.36
C GLY A 9 -7.99 -1.43 -0.60
N SER A 10 -8.51 -0.25 -0.95
CA SER A 10 -9.53 0.44 -0.16
C SER A 10 -10.99 0.05 -0.46
N GLY A 11 -11.23 -1.01 -1.25
CA GLY A 11 -12.58 -1.49 -1.53
C GLY A 11 -12.76 -2.11 -2.91
N SER A 12 -14.00 -2.11 -3.41
CA SER A 12 -14.32 -2.62 -4.74
C SER A 12 -14.08 -1.57 -5.83
N ILE A 13 -13.49 -1.97 -6.94
CA ILE A 13 -13.33 -1.14 -8.14
C ILE A 13 -14.32 -1.65 -9.19
N ASN A 14 -15.25 -0.79 -9.60
CA ASN A 14 -16.34 -1.16 -10.53
C ASN A 14 -17.12 -2.43 -10.08
N GLY A 15 -17.28 -2.65 -8.78
CA GLY A 15 -17.94 -3.82 -8.21
C GLY A 15 -17.09 -5.09 -8.14
N ILE A 16 -15.82 -5.02 -8.54
CA ILE A 16 -14.85 -6.12 -8.44
C ILE A 16 -13.99 -5.92 -7.18
N LEU A 17 -13.92 -6.98 -6.37
CA LEU A 17 -13.00 -7.10 -5.25
C LEU A 17 -11.76 -7.88 -5.70
N CYS A 18 -10.59 -7.44 -5.27
CA CYS A 18 -9.37 -8.23 -5.35
C CYS A 18 -9.10 -8.86 -3.98
N LEU A 19 -9.09 -10.18 -3.93
CA LEU A 19 -8.89 -10.97 -2.72
C LEU A 19 -7.52 -11.63 -2.78
N ILE A 20 -6.73 -11.50 -1.72
CA ILE A 20 -5.38 -12.05 -1.66
C ILE A 20 -5.29 -12.98 -0.46
N ASN A 21 -4.76 -14.18 -0.71
CA ASN A 21 -4.39 -15.14 0.33
C ASN A 21 -2.87 -15.24 0.41
N TYR A 22 -2.33 -14.79 1.53
CA TYR A 22 -0.93 -15.00 1.87
C TYR A 22 -0.79 -16.38 2.52
N SER A 23 -0.24 -17.33 1.77
CA SER A 23 0.22 -18.58 2.34
C SER A 23 1.75 -18.62 2.30
N GLN A 24 2.37 -19.34 3.24
CA GLN A 24 3.83 -19.46 3.35
C GLN A 24 4.52 -20.00 2.09
N SER A 25 3.77 -20.53 1.12
CA SER A 25 4.35 -21.22 -0.04
C SER A 25 3.87 -20.68 -1.37
N ASN A 26 2.75 -19.95 -1.42
CA ASN A 26 2.14 -19.43 -2.65
C ASN A 26 1.17 -18.29 -2.32
N THR A 27 1.09 -17.28 -3.17
CA THR A 27 0.04 -16.26 -3.04
C THR A 27 -1.08 -16.52 -4.03
N ILE A 28 -2.32 -16.65 -3.54
CA ILE A 28 -3.50 -16.78 -4.40
C ILE A 28 -4.18 -15.43 -4.50
N VAL A 29 -4.34 -14.94 -5.73
CA VAL A 29 -5.10 -13.72 -6.02
C VAL A 29 -6.38 -14.08 -6.77
N VAL A 30 -7.51 -13.58 -6.28
CA VAL A 30 -8.84 -13.82 -6.86
C VAL A 30 -9.53 -12.49 -7.10
N LEU A 31 -9.94 -12.24 -8.34
CA LEU A 31 -10.89 -11.17 -8.65
C LEU A 31 -12.30 -11.73 -8.49
N TRP A 32 -13.14 -11.07 -7.72
CA TRP A 32 -14.51 -11.51 -7.46
C TRP A 32 -15.48 -10.36 -7.62
N ASN A 33 -16.53 -10.56 -8.41
CA ASN A 33 -17.69 -9.68 -8.46
C ASN A 33 -18.83 -10.31 -7.62
N PRO A 34 -19.11 -9.80 -6.41
CA PRO A 34 -20.15 -10.37 -5.55
C PRO A 34 -21.56 -10.27 -6.14
N THR A 35 -21.79 -9.28 -7.02
CA THR A 35 -23.11 -9.03 -7.62
C THR A 35 -23.40 -10.05 -8.72
N THR A 36 -22.42 -10.35 -9.57
CA THR A 36 -22.58 -11.34 -10.65
C THR A 36 -22.20 -12.76 -10.21
N GLN A 37 -21.58 -12.90 -9.05
CA GLN A 37 -20.99 -14.15 -8.53
C GLN A 37 -19.86 -14.71 -9.40
N GLU A 38 -19.35 -13.92 -10.34
CA GLU A 38 -18.23 -14.30 -11.18
C GLU A 38 -16.92 -14.11 -10.42
N PHE A 39 -16.04 -15.09 -10.51
CA PHE A 39 -14.70 -15.00 -9.97
C PHE A 39 -13.67 -15.45 -11.00
N LYS A 40 -12.47 -14.89 -10.90
CA LYS A 40 -11.30 -15.26 -11.68
C LYS A 40 -10.12 -15.44 -10.74
N VAL A 41 -9.57 -16.64 -10.75
CA VAL A 41 -8.28 -16.91 -10.11
C VAL A 41 -7.19 -16.40 -11.05
N ILE A 42 -6.34 -15.51 -10.55
CA ILE A 42 -5.21 -14.97 -11.30
C ILE A 42 -4.14 -16.06 -11.39
N PRO A 43 -3.56 -16.30 -12.59
CA PRO A 43 -2.46 -17.24 -12.70
C PRO A 43 -1.30 -16.77 -11.83
N THR A 44 -0.64 -17.69 -11.15
CA THR A 44 0.59 -17.42 -10.42
C THR A 44 1.70 -16.96 -11.35
N SER A 45 2.56 -16.05 -10.88
CA SER A 45 3.73 -15.63 -11.65
C SER A 45 4.73 -16.78 -11.82
N SER A 46 5.49 -16.76 -12.91
CA SER A 46 6.55 -17.74 -13.14
C SER A 46 7.63 -17.73 -12.05
N PHE A 47 7.76 -16.62 -11.32
CA PHE A 47 8.74 -16.47 -10.25
C PHE A 47 8.30 -17.14 -8.93
N GLU A 48 7.01 -17.43 -8.73
CA GLU A 48 6.52 -18.12 -7.51
C GLU A 48 6.87 -19.62 -7.49
N PHE A 49 7.32 -20.19 -8.62
CA PHE A 49 7.61 -21.63 -8.76
C PHE A 49 9.09 -21.95 -9.02
N VAL A 50 10.01 -21.09 -8.57
CA VAL A 50 11.44 -21.40 -8.67
C VAL A 50 11.81 -22.43 -7.58
N PRO A 51 12.31 -23.63 -7.95
CA PRO A 51 12.73 -24.62 -6.98
C PRO A 51 13.78 -24.04 -6.03
N HIS A 52 13.66 -24.36 -4.73
CA HIS A 52 14.58 -23.90 -3.68
C HIS A 52 14.54 -22.40 -3.36
N MET A 53 13.57 -21.66 -3.89
CA MET A 53 13.29 -20.28 -3.48
C MET A 53 12.01 -20.23 -2.65
N ASP A 54 11.99 -19.38 -1.64
CA ASP A 54 10.79 -18.85 -1.02
C ASP A 54 10.48 -17.49 -1.63
N VAL A 55 9.22 -17.26 -1.93
CA VAL A 55 8.74 -16.03 -2.56
C VAL A 55 7.80 -15.35 -1.59
N ASP A 56 8.14 -14.13 -1.20
CA ASP A 56 7.28 -13.28 -0.37
C ASP A 56 6.79 -12.08 -1.20
N ILE A 57 5.60 -11.61 -0.85
CA ILE A 57 5.01 -10.42 -1.45
C ILE A 57 4.94 -9.37 -0.36
N LEU A 58 5.75 -8.32 -0.53
CA LEU A 58 5.78 -7.22 0.43
C LEU A 58 4.62 -6.27 0.18
N ARG A 59 4.52 -5.77 -1.04
CA ARG A 59 3.50 -4.79 -1.41
C ARG A 59 2.69 -5.27 -2.56
N HIS A 60 1.45 -4.81 -2.59
CA HIS A 60 0.60 -5.05 -3.74
C HIS A 60 -0.44 -3.93 -3.89
N GLY A 61 -1.00 -3.84 -5.08
CA GLY A 61 -1.97 -2.85 -5.48
C GLY A 61 -2.91 -3.41 -6.52
N PHE A 62 -4.18 -3.01 -6.47
CA PHE A 62 -5.17 -3.36 -7.47
C PHE A 62 -5.89 -2.10 -7.94
N GLY A 63 -6.06 -1.99 -9.26
CA GLY A 63 -6.77 -0.86 -9.83
C GLY A 63 -7.24 -1.10 -11.26
N TYR A 64 -8.00 -0.12 -11.74
CA TYR A 64 -8.52 -0.09 -13.10
C TYR A 64 -7.89 1.08 -13.85
N ASP A 65 -7.17 0.75 -14.91
CA ASP A 65 -6.62 1.70 -15.87
C ASP A 65 -7.71 2.03 -16.90
N CYS A 66 -8.24 3.24 -16.81
CA CYS A 66 -9.30 3.71 -17.70
C CYS A 66 -8.81 4.06 -19.11
N VAL A 67 -7.50 4.29 -19.28
CA VAL A 67 -6.88 4.62 -20.57
C VAL A 67 -6.76 3.35 -21.43
N THR A 68 -6.29 2.26 -20.83
CA THR A 68 -6.18 0.96 -21.52
C THR A 68 -7.41 0.06 -21.35
N ASN A 69 -8.37 0.46 -20.51
CA ASN A 69 -9.57 -0.31 -20.15
C ASN A 69 -9.17 -1.70 -19.62
N ASP A 70 -8.28 -1.71 -18.63
CA ASP A 70 -7.68 -2.93 -18.08
C ASP A 70 -7.65 -2.90 -16.56
N TYR A 71 -7.81 -4.08 -15.96
CA TYR A 71 -7.58 -4.26 -14.54
C TYR A 71 -6.16 -4.72 -14.34
N LYS A 72 -5.42 -4.01 -13.50
CA LYS A 72 -4.02 -4.26 -13.25
C LYS A 72 -3.78 -4.58 -11.78
N ILE A 73 -2.84 -5.49 -11.54
CA ILE A 73 -2.37 -5.85 -10.21
C ILE A 73 -0.87 -5.66 -10.20
N ILE A 74 -0.39 -4.73 -9.39
CA ILE A 74 1.04 -4.50 -9.19
C ILE A 74 1.45 -5.13 -7.87
N ARG A 75 2.63 -5.75 -7.82
CA ARG A 75 3.20 -6.24 -6.58
C ARG A 75 4.72 -6.20 -6.57
N GLN A 76 5.26 -6.10 -5.36
CA GLN A 76 6.67 -6.24 -5.08
C GLN A 76 6.94 -7.66 -4.60
N VAL A 77 7.85 -8.33 -5.27
CA VAL A 77 8.22 -9.73 -5.03
C VAL A 77 9.64 -9.76 -4.47
N VAL A 78 9.82 -10.53 -3.40
CA VAL A 78 11.12 -10.81 -2.80
C VAL A 78 11.37 -12.30 -2.86
N CYS A 79 12.49 -12.68 -3.48
CA CYS A 79 12.90 -14.07 -3.63
C CYS A 79 14.07 -14.36 -2.68
N CYS A 80 13.82 -15.19 -1.67
CA CYS A 80 14.83 -15.64 -0.72
C CYS A 80 15.21 -17.11 -1.00
N GLN A 81 16.47 -17.48 -0.80
CA GLN A 81 16.86 -18.89 -0.88
C GLN A 81 16.32 -19.66 0.33
N LYS A 82 15.77 -20.86 0.09
CA LYS A 82 15.43 -21.80 1.17
C LYS A 82 16.71 -22.27 1.85
N LEU A 83 17.07 -21.64 2.96
CA LEU A 83 18.14 -22.15 3.80
C LEU A 83 17.63 -23.39 4.54
N ASP A 84 18.25 -24.54 4.28
CA ASP A 84 18.18 -25.66 5.21
C ASP A 84 18.78 -25.19 6.54
N ILE A 85 17.99 -25.31 7.61
CA ILE A 85 18.28 -24.83 8.95
C ILE A 85 19.49 -25.60 9.50
N ASP A 86 20.71 -25.12 9.22
CA ASP A 86 21.93 -25.49 9.95
C ASP A 86 23.09 -24.48 9.80
N VAL A 87 22.90 -23.33 9.14
CA VAL A 87 23.97 -22.32 9.01
C VAL A 87 23.49 -20.95 9.51
N LEU A 88 23.73 -20.70 10.80
CA LEU A 88 23.79 -19.36 11.39
C LEU A 88 25.02 -18.62 10.81
N SER A 89 24.90 -18.11 9.58
CA SER A 89 25.83 -17.14 9.03
C SER A 89 25.03 -15.93 8.57
N LEU A 90 24.95 -14.97 9.49
CA LEU A 90 24.48 -13.61 9.28
C LEU A 90 25.44 -12.95 8.25
N GLY A 91 25.06 -12.94 6.98
CA GLY A 91 25.82 -12.30 5.91
C GLY A 91 24.98 -12.20 4.66
N ASN A 92 24.59 -10.97 4.32
CA ASN A 92 23.91 -10.50 3.12
C ASN A 92 23.62 -11.60 2.09
N ILE A 93 22.45 -12.22 2.21
CA ILE A 93 21.86 -12.93 1.08
C ILE A 93 21.34 -11.81 0.19
N ASP A 94 21.85 -11.74 -1.04
CA ASP A 94 21.30 -10.85 -2.08
C ASP A 94 19.88 -11.37 -2.38
N ASP A 95 18.90 -10.93 -1.60
CA ASP A 95 17.49 -11.19 -1.87
C ASP A 95 17.13 -10.44 -3.15
N ASP A 96 16.79 -11.20 -4.19
CA ASP A 96 16.35 -10.61 -5.46
C ASP A 96 14.97 -9.97 -5.25
N GLN A 97 14.93 -8.64 -5.26
CA GLN A 97 13.70 -7.86 -5.18
C GLN A 97 13.34 -7.30 -6.55
N PHE A 98 12.05 -7.37 -6.90
CA PHE A 98 11.57 -6.72 -8.12
C PHE A 98 10.08 -6.44 -8.07
N TRP A 99 9.66 -5.56 -8.97
CA TRP A 99 8.26 -5.28 -9.22
C TRP A 99 7.75 -6.09 -10.41
N GLU A 100 6.50 -6.53 -10.34
CA GLU A 100 5.79 -7.07 -11.48
C GLU A 100 4.35 -6.60 -11.50
N ILE A 101 3.79 -6.60 -12.70
CA ILE A 101 2.42 -6.16 -12.96
C ILE A 101 1.68 -7.22 -13.78
N TYR A 102 0.48 -7.55 -13.35
CA TYR A 102 -0.47 -8.37 -14.07
C TYR A 102 -1.45 -7.49 -14.83
N SER A 103 -1.72 -7.86 -16.06
CA SER A 103 -2.80 -7.32 -16.88
C SER A 103 -3.91 -8.35 -17.03
N LEU A 104 -5.15 -7.96 -16.72
CA LEU A 104 -6.30 -8.83 -16.93
C LEU A 104 -6.56 -9.05 -18.43
N HIS A 105 -6.32 -8.02 -19.25
CA HIS A 105 -6.44 -8.06 -20.70
C HIS A 105 -5.51 -9.11 -21.33
N SER A 106 -4.21 -9.09 -21.01
CA SER A 106 -3.26 -10.08 -21.54
C SER A 106 -3.26 -11.39 -20.77
N ASN A 107 -3.87 -11.42 -19.58
CA ASN A 107 -3.88 -12.53 -18.66
C ASN A 107 -2.47 -13.04 -18.31
N SER A 108 -1.53 -12.11 -18.14
CA SER A 108 -0.12 -12.44 -17.89
C SER A 108 0.54 -11.45 -16.93
N TRP A 109 1.53 -11.94 -16.19
CA TRP A 109 2.47 -11.11 -15.43
C TRP A 109 3.60 -10.64 -16.35
N ARG A 110 4.12 -9.43 -16.09
CA ARG A 110 5.38 -8.94 -16.63
C ARG A 110 6.21 -8.28 -15.53
N LYS A 111 7.53 -8.47 -15.59
CA LYS A 111 8.47 -7.77 -14.71
C LYS A 111 8.53 -6.29 -15.08
N LEU A 112 8.70 -5.45 -14.07
CA LEU A 112 8.99 -4.03 -14.19
C LEU A 112 10.47 -3.78 -13.89
N GLU A 113 11.11 -2.90 -14.66
CA GLU A 113 12.53 -2.57 -14.51
C GLU A 113 12.70 -1.37 -13.57
N TYR A 114 12.33 -1.55 -12.30
CA TYR A 114 12.54 -0.55 -11.24
C TYR A 114 13.31 -1.15 -10.08
N ASP A 115 14.28 -0.38 -9.59
CA ASP A 115 15.07 -0.70 -8.42
C ASP A 115 14.68 0.25 -7.28
N ILE A 116 13.51 -0.01 -6.70
CA ILE A 116 12.97 0.76 -5.56
C ILE A 116 12.90 -0.21 -4.37
N PRO A 117 13.87 -0.14 -3.44
CA PRO A 117 13.88 -0.98 -2.26
C PRO A 117 12.80 -0.52 -1.28
N LEU A 118 12.07 -1.47 -0.69
CA LEU A 118 11.06 -1.21 0.34
C LEU A 118 11.05 -2.35 1.35
N ASN A 119 10.98 -1.99 2.63
CA ASN A 119 11.24 -2.93 3.72
C ASN A 119 9.98 -3.50 4.40
N HIS A 120 8.81 -2.92 4.11
CA HIS A 120 7.58 -3.16 4.88
C HIS A 120 6.43 -3.71 4.03
N LYS A 121 5.68 -4.65 4.63
CA LYS A 121 4.46 -5.20 4.02
C LYS A 121 3.32 -4.19 4.09
N ASP A 122 2.77 -3.81 2.95
CA ASP A 122 1.69 -2.82 2.89
C ASP A 122 0.70 -3.07 1.74
N ASN A 123 -0.57 -2.74 1.98
CA ASN A 123 -1.64 -2.83 1.00
C ASN A 123 -1.83 -1.46 0.34
N GLY A 124 -1.67 -1.42 -0.98
CA GLY A 124 -1.75 -0.16 -1.73
C GLY A 124 -3.14 0.46 -1.75
N VAL A 125 -3.20 1.77 -1.54
CA VAL A 125 -4.42 2.58 -1.59
C VAL A 125 -4.60 3.11 -3.01
N LEU A 126 -5.76 2.88 -3.63
CA LEU A 126 -6.06 3.39 -4.97
C LEU A 126 -6.73 4.77 -4.89
N LEU A 127 -6.16 5.77 -5.58
CA LEU A 127 -6.78 7.07 -5.82
C LEU A 127 -6.43 7.55 -7.23
N ASP A 128 -7.42 8.05 -7.97
CA ASP A 128 -7.23 8.68 -9.30
C ASP A 128 -6.39 7.88 -10.30
N GLY A 129 -6.52 6.54 -10.29
CA GLY A 129 -5.79 5.65 -11.21
C GLY A 129 -4.35 5.35 -10.77
N MET A 130 -3.92 5.88 -9.62
CA MET A 130 -2.63 5.59 -9.02
C MET A 130 -2.79 4.72 -7.77
N VAL A 131 -1.84 3.82 -7.56
CA VAL A 131 -1.73 3.06 -6.31
C VAL A 131 -0.66 3.70 -5.43
N HIS A 132 -0.97 3.90 -4.16
CA HIS A 132 -0.12 4.57 -3.20
C HIS A 132 0.25 3.65 -2.04
N TRP A 133 1.50 3.69 -1.61
CA TRP A 133 2.00 3.00 -0.42
C TRP A 133 2.76 3.98 0.46
N TRP A 134 2.60 3.82 1.77
CA TRP A 134 3.42 4.56 2.72
C TRP A 134 4.78 3.87 2.85
N ASN A 135 5.86 4.64 2.86
CA ASN A 135 7.18 4.11 3.15
C ASN A 135 7.82 4.87 4.30
N GLU A 136 7.88 4.20 5.44
CA GLU A 136 8.65 4.64 6.59
C GLU A 136 10.08 4.12 6.47
N SER A 137 11.04 5.00 6.73
CA SER A 137 12.45 4.62 6.78
C SER A 137 12.78 4.06 8.15
N ASP A 138 13.54 2.96 8.17
CA ASP A 138 14.13 2.42 9.41
C ASP A 138 15.39 3.20 9.83
N ASP A 139 16.01 3.92 8.88
CA ASP A 139 17.20 4.74 9.11
C ASP A 139 16.80 6.18 9.47
N VAL A 140 17.41 6.68 10.55
CA VAL A 140 17.15 8.02 11.12
C VAL A 140 17.47 9.15 10.13
N ASP A 141 18.35 8.89 9.16
CA ASP A 141 18.80 9.87 8.17
C ASP A 141 17.95 9.89 6.89
N ASP A 142 17.06 8.90 6.69
CA ASP A 142 16.28 8.75 5.47
C ASP A 142 14.84 9.27 5.68
N GLU A 143 14.40 10.17 4.79
CA GLU A 143 13.07 10.77 4.89
C GLU A 143 11.98 9.77 4.51
N ALA A 144 10.93 9.65 5.34
CA ALA A 144 9.75 8.89 4.95
C ALA A 144 9.07 9.53 3.73
N TYR A 145 8.51 8.70 2.87
CA TYR A 145 7.91 9.14 1.62
C TYR A 145 6.71 8.30 1.23
N LEU A 146 5.84 8.92 0.44
CA LEU A 146 4.75 8.25 -0.25
C LEU A 146 5.26 7.77 -1.60
N LEU A 147 5.16 6.46 -1.85
CA LEU A 147 5.41 5.89 -3.17
C LEU A 147 4.08 5.77 -3.91
N SER A 148 4.00 6.35 -5.12
CA SER A 148 2.82 6.29 -5.97
C SER A 148 3.16 5.63 -7.29
N PHE A 149 2.29 4.78 -7.83
CA PHE A 149 2.45 4.14 -9.13
C PHE A 149 1.24 4.44 -10.00
N ASP A 150 1.45 5.09 -11.14
CA ASP A 150 0.40 5.35 -12.12
C ASP A 150 0.12 4.08 -12.93
N LEU A 151 -1.11 3.56 -12.88
CA LEU A 151 -1.45 2.34 -13.60
C LEU A 151 -1.49 2.51 -15.13
N SER A 152 -1.65 3.74 -15.61
CA SER A 152 -1.78 4.07 -17.04
C SER A 152 -0.42 4.31 -17.68
N THR A 153 0.42 5.14 -17.04
CA THR A 153 1.79 5.40 -17.53
C THR A 153 2.79 4.35 -17.07
N GLU A 154 2.45 3.59 -16.04
CA GLU A 154 3.29 2.56 -15.41
C GLU A 154 4.60 3.14 -14.83
N GLU A 155 4.53 4.38 -14.34
CA GLU A 155 5.64 5.12 -13.74
C GLU A 155 5.46 5.31 -12.23
N PHE A 156 6.58 5.29 -11.51
CA PHE A 156 6.62 5.60 -10.08
C PHE A 156 6.86 7.09 -9.83
N VAL A 157 6.19 7.62 -8.82
CA VAL A 157 6.36 8.98 -8.30
C VAL A 157 6.54 8.91 -6.79
N THR A 158 7.63 9.47 -6.30
CA THR A 158 7.90 9.60 -4.87
C THR A 158 7.52 10.99 -4.39
N THR A 159 6.73 11.06 -3.32
CA THR A 159 6.39 12.32 -2.64
C THR A 159 6.96 12.26 -1.23
N VAL A 160 8.01 13.04 -0.98
CA VAL A 160 8.59 13.15 0.36
C VAL A 160 7.53 13.66 1.33
N ALA A 161 7.45 13.01 2.49
CA ALA A 161 6.57 13.46 3.55
C ALA A 161 7.26 14.51 4.42
N PRO A 162 6.55 15.54 4.86
CA PRO A 162 7.07 16.47 5.85
C PRO A 162 6.99 15.83 7.24
N LEU A 163 7.82 14.82 7.52
CA LEU A 163 8.08 14.46 8.91
C LEU A 163 8.88 15.61 9.55
N GLU A 164 8.47 16.06 10.74
CA GLU A 164 9.17 17.15 11.42
C GLU A 164 10.53 16.67 11.93
N ASP A 165 11.53 17.51 11.69
CA ASP A 165 12.92 17.31 12.08
C ASP A 165 13.03 17.30 13.62
N GLY A 166 13.31 16.12 14.20
CA GLY A 166 14.06 15.97 15.46
C GLY A 166 13.51 16.56 16.77
N SER A 167 12.20 16.75 16.97
CA SER A 167 11.69 17.32 18.25
C SER A 167 10.78 16.43 19.09
N LEU A 168 10.38 15.27 18.57
CA LEU A 168 9.56 14.32 19.31
C LEU A 168 10.35 13.02 19.41
N ASP A 169 10.53 12.51 20.63
CA ASP A 169 11.02 11.15 20.86
C ASP A 169 9.95 10.18 20.34
N LEU A 170 10.01 9.91 19.04
CA LEU A 170 9.03 9.15 18.26
C LEU A 170 9.44 7.69 18.18
N GLU A 171 9.56 7.03 19.33
CA GLU A 171 9.95 5.62 19.36
C GLU A 171 8.90 4.72 18.67
N PHE A 172 7.64 5.18 18.51
CA PHE A 172 6.59 4.49 17.76
C PHE A 172 5.52 5.46 17.20
N VAL A 173 5.57 5.77 15.90
CA VAL A 173 4.45 6.39 15.17
C VAL A 173 3.76 5.29 14.37
N LEU A 174 2.44 5.17 14.50
CA LEU A 174 1.66 4.30 13.60
C LEU A 174 0.99 5.20 12.57
N SER A 175 1.33 5.01 11.31
CA SER A 175 0.77 5.79 10.20
C SER A 175 -0.08 4.92 9.30
N ASP A 176 -1.35 5.28 9.15
CA ASP A 176 -2.29 4.62 8.24
C ASP A 176 -2.56 5.52 7.04
N LEU A 177 -2.39 4.97 5.83
CA LEU A 177 -2.71 5.64 4.57
C LEU A 177 -4.14 5.29 4.14
N MET A 178 -4.93 6.29 3.75
CA MET A 178 -6.31 6.08 3.28
C MET A 178 -6.81 7.18 2.35
N VAL A 179 -7.92 6.91 1.66
CA VAL A 179 -8.67 7.93 0.94
C VAL A 179 -9.72 8.55 1.87
N LEU A 180 -9.57 9.84 2.15
CA LEU A 180 -10.50 10.65 2.93
C LEU A 180 -11.13 11.71 2.04
N ASN A 181 -12.45 11.60 1.78
CA ASN A 181 -13.21 12.55 0.96
C ASN A 181 -12.66 12.78 -0.47
N GLY A 182 -12.09 11.74 -1.08
CA GLY A 182 -11.48 11.83 -2.39
C GLY A 182 -10.09 12.47 -2.38
N SER A 183 -9.47 12.63 -1.22
CA SER A 183 -8.08 13.06 -1.08
C SER A 183 -7.27 11.99 -0.36
N LEU A 184 -6.00 11.88 -0.70
CA LEU A 184 -5.10 10.96 -0.01
C LEU A 184 -4.71 11.55 1.34
N ALA A 185 -4.94 10.79 2.41
CA ALA A 185 -4.69 11.21 3.77
C ALA A 185 -3.80 10.18 4.48
N LEU A 186 -2.81 10.70 5.22
CA LEU A 186 -2.00 9.95 6.16
C LEU A 186 -2.46 10.31 7.57
N ILE A 187 -2.85 9.32 8.36
CA ILE A 187 -3.18 9.51 9.77
C ILE A 187 -2.06 8.93 10.61
N SER A 188 -1.29 9.81 11.25
CA SER A 188 -0.17 9.45 12.12
C SER A 188 -0.59 9.55 13.58
N ASN A 189 -0.55 8.42 14.28
CA ASN A 189 -0.86 8.31 15.69
C ASN A 189 0.41 8.48 16.52
N TYR A 190 0.31 9.31 17.57
CA TYR A 190 1.36 9.58 18.55
C TYR A 190 0.90 9.12 19.93
N PRO A 191 1.00 7.81 20.25
CA PRO A 191 0.45 7.26 21.49
C PRO A 191 0.99 7.95 22.75
N ASN A 192 2.29 8.27 22.74
CA ASN A 192 2.97 8.94 23.85
C ASN A 192 2.43 10.34 24.14
N LEU A 193 1.87 11.01 23.13
CA LEU A 193 1.30 12.35 23.24
C LEU A 193 -0.23 12.34 23.40
N GLY A 194 -0.86 11.17 23.28
CA GLY A 194 -2.33 11.06 23.20
C GLY A 194 -2.90 11.92 22.06
N ALA A 195 -2.17 12.00 20.95
CA ALA A 195 -2.49 12.87 19.83
C ALA A 195 -2.42 12.10 18.52
N PHE A 196 -3.10 12.61 17.50
CA PHE A 196 -2.94 12.14 16.13
C PHE A 196 -2.87 13.33 15.19
N GLN A 197 -2.19 13.15 14.06
CA GLN A 197 -2.08 14.12 13.00
C GLN A 197 -2.71 13.55 11.74
N ILE A 198 -3.54 14.36 11.08
CA ILE A 198 -4.02 14.05 9.73
C ILE A 198 -3.23 14.94 8.78
N SER A 199 -2.57 14.32 7.80
CA SER A 199 -1.87 15.00 6.72
C SER A 199 -2.55 14.66 5.39
N ILE A 200 -3.06 15.66 4.67
CA ILE A 200 -3.74 15.49 3.38
C ILE A 200 -2.80 15.95 2.27
N LEU A 201 -2.57 15.12 1.27
CA LEU A 201 -1.75 15.47 0.11
C LEU A 201 -2.60 16.18 -0.95
N ALA A 202 -2.10 17.30 -1.47
CA ALA A 202 -2.76 18.02 -2.56
C ALA A 202 -2.12 17.78 -3.93
N GLU A 203 -0.80 17.59 -4.02
CA GLU A 203 -0.11 17.40 -5.30
C GLU A 203 1.01 16.35 -5.19
N PHE A 204 0.93 15.30 -6.02
CA PHE A 204 1.93 14.24 -6.04
C PHE A 204 3.29 14.76 -6.51
N GLY A 205 4.36 14.32 -5.84
CA GLY A 205 5.74 14.73 -6.12
C GLY A 205 6.15 16.06 -5.48
N VAL A 206 5.24 16.78 -4.81
CA VAL A 206 5.51 18.09 -4.20
C VAL A 206 5.45 18.01 -2.67
N LYS A 207 6.61 18.11 -2.00
CA LYS A 207 6.75 18.01 -0.53
C LYS A 207 5.94 19.07 0.21
N GLU A 208 5.84 20.28 -0.34
CA GLU A 208 5.15 21.41 0.26
C GLU A 208 3.62 21.33 0.15
N SER A 209 3.09 20.37 -0.61
CA SER A 209 1.64 20.24 -0.88
C SER A 209 0.87 19.49 0.22
N TRP A 210 1.56 19.03 1.27
CA TRP A 210 0.94 18.37 2.41
C TRP A 210 0.31 19.37 3.38
N PHE A 211 -1.00 19.25 3.57
CA PHE A 211 -1.77 20.01 4.55
C PHE A 211 -1.91 19.23 5.86
N LYS A 212 -1.43 19.79 6.98
CA LYS A 212 -1.41 19.12 8.29
C LYS A 212 -2.47 19.68 9.24
N SER A 213 -3.03 18.81 10.07
CA SER A 213 -3.86 19.19 11.21
C SER A 213 -3.65 18.22 12.37
N SER A 214 -3.29 18.77 13.54
CA SER A 214 -3.05 18.00 14.77
C SER A 214 -4.28 18.03 15.67
N PHE A 215 -4.58 16.89 16.28
CA PHE A 215 -5.72 16.69 17.16
C PHE A 215 -5.27 15.98 18.44
N PHE A 216 -5.87 16.36 19.58
CA PHE A 216 -5.62 15.71 20.87
C PHE A 216 -6.81 14.83 21.23
N GLY A 217 -6.57 13.56 21.52
CA GLY A 217 -7.60 12.57 21.81
C GLY A 217 -7.22 11.14 21.41
N LEU A 218 -8.01 10.16 21.88
CA LEU A 218 -7.76 8.75 21.61
C LEU A 218 -8.05 8.40 20.13
N TYR A 219 -7.06 7.83 19.44
CA TYR A 219 -7.11 7.36 18.05
C TYR A 219 -8.31 6.44 17.74
N LEU A 220 -8.61 5.52 18.66
CA LEU A 220 -9.74 4.59 18.56
C LEU A 220 -11.09 5.30 18.37
N SER A 221 -11.26 6.50 18.92
CA SER A 221 -12.49 7.27 18.75
C SER A 221 -12.65 7.79 17.31
N LEU A 222 -11.55 8.05 16.60
CA LEU A 222 -11.58 8.57 15.23
C LEU A 222 -11.89 7.47 14.21
N CYS A 223 -11.29 6.27 14.33
CA CYS A 223 -11.61 5.14 13.45
C CYS A 223 -13.12 4.82 13.50
N ILE A 224 -13.70 4.80 14.72
CA ILE A 224 -15.14 4.58 14.90
C ILE A 224 -15.98 5.71 14.30
N LEU A 225 -15.52 6.97 14.38
CA LEU A 225 -16.22 8.11 13.77
C LEU A 225 -16.15 8.06 12.23
N LEU A 226 -14.99 7.75 11.65
CA LEU A 226 -14.82 7.64 10.20
C LEU A 226 -15.61 6.47 9.61
N GLU A 227 -15.73 5.35 10.34
CA GLU A 227 -16.56 4.21 9.94
C GLU A 227 -18.08 4.50 10.04
N GLN A 228 -18.51 5.33 11.00
CA GLN A 228 -19.93 5.68 11.17
C GLN A 228 -20.39 6.87 10.31
N GLU A 229 -19.48 7.75 9.87
CA GLU A 229 -19.84 9.05 9.28
C GLU A 229 -19.67 9.15 7.75
N GLY A 230 -20.37 8.30 7.01
CA GLY A 230 -20.76 8.61 5.62
C GLY A 230 -21.65 9.88 5.47
N LYS A 231 -21.74 10.75 6.49
CA LYS A 231 -22.58 11.97 6.55
C LYS A 231 -21.98 13.16 7.34
N GLY A 232 -20.78 13.07 7.92
CA GLY A 232 -20.30 14.05 8.94
C GLY A 232 -19.27 15.11 8.50
N ILE A 233 -18.97 15.23 7.20
CA ILE A 233 -17.78 15.93 6.68
C ILE A 233 -17.86 17.48 6.69
N TYR A 234 -18.99 18.07 7.08
CA TYR A 234 -19.20 19.52 6.96
C TYR A 234 -18.28 20.39 7.84
N SER A 235 -17.61 19.82 8.86
CA SER A 235 -16.74 20.58 9.77
C SER A 235 -15.32 20.80 9.24
N LEU A 236 -14.75 19.85 8.48
CA LEU A 236 -13.38 19.95 7.95
C LEU A 236 -13.28 20.92 6.77
N ARG A 237 -14.26 20.94 5.86
CA ARG A 237 -14.29 21.91 4.75
C ARG A 237 -14.35 23.37 5.24
N LYS A 238 -15.13 23.62 6.30
CA LYS A 238 -15.35 24.99 6.81
C LYS A 238 -14.10 25.64 7.42
N LYS A 239 -13.04 24.87 7.68
CA LYS A 239 -11.77 25.37 8.22
C LYS A 239 -10.70 25.57 7.15
N MET A 240 -10.87 25.02 5.95
CA MET A 240 -9.94 25.17 4.82
C MET A 240 -10.34 26.32 3.87
N ASP A 241 -11.62 26.72 3.86
CA ASP A 241 -12.13 27.82 3.02
C ASP A 241 -12.09 29.22 3.70
N ASN A 242 -11.28 29.40 4.76
CA ASN A 242 -11.14 30.68 5.48
C ASN A 242 -9.69 31.16 5.55
#